data_AF-A0A7W1YZA9-F1
#
_entry.id   AF-A0A7W1YZA9-F1
#
_cell.length_a   1.000
_cell.length_b   1.000
_cell.length_c   1.000
_cell.angle_alpha   90.00
_cell.angle_beta   90.00
_cell.angle_gamma   90.00
#
_symmetry.space_group_name_H-M   'P 1'
#
loop_
_entity.id
_entity.type
_entity.pdbx_description
1 polymer ?
#
loop_
_entity_poly.entity_id
_entity_poly.type
_entity_poly.pdbx_seq_one_letter_code
_entity_poly.pdbx_strand_id
1 'polypeptide(L)'
;MKDDLQKYHEKNMASDPQYAAARHLFELGEALALLREDARLTRGELGKRLRVKARDIALVEEETPLAPAGLLEAALSLLVQMSSMKTIRPAAVSESIRTIRHFRPTLVPV
;
A
#
# COMPACT_ATOMS: atom_id res chain seq x y z
N MET A 1 -17.05 -19.83 5.44
CA MET A 1 -17.13 -18.47 4.85
C MET A 1 -15.79 -17.77 4.77
N LYS A 2 -15.03 -17.51 5.87
CA LYS A 2 -13.64 -16.97 5.75
C LYS A 2 -12.71 -17.92 4.97
N ASP A 3 -12.81 -19.23 5.22
CA ASP A 3 -12.01 -20.24 4.52
C ASP A 3 -12.29 -20.33 3.02
N ASP A 4 -13.53 -20.10 2.59
CA ASP A 4 -13.91 -20.21 1.18
C ASP A 4 -13.38 -19.03 0.38
N LEU A 5 -13.40 -17.83 0.98
CA LEU A 5 -12.83 -16.64 0.40
C LEU A 5 -11.30 -16.71 0.34
N GLN A 6 -10.66 -17.20 1.40
CA GLN A 6 -9.20 -17.36 1.41
C GLN A 6 -8.72 -18.40 0.39
N LYS A 7 -9.39 -19.55 0.28
CA LYS A 7 -9.12 -20.55 -0.76
C LYS A 7 -9.35 -20.00 -2.18
N TYR A 8 -10.35 -19.14 -2.35
CA TYR A 8 -10.57 -18.44 -3.61
C TYR A 8 -9.39 -17.52 -3.94
N HIS A 9 -8.92 -16.71 -2.99
CA HIS A 9 -7.75 -15.86 -3.20
C HIS A 9 -6.50 -16.68 -3.54
N GLU A 10 -6.19 -17.71 -2.75
CA GLU A 10 -5.03 -18.59 -2.99
C GLU A 10 -5.07 -19.23 -4.38
N LYS A 11 -6.23 -19.75 -4.79
CA LYS A 11 -6.41 -20.35 -6.11
C LYS A 11 -6.18 -19.33 -7.23
N ASN A 12 -6.80 -18.15 -7.13
CA ASN A 12 -6.69 -17.13 -8.17
C ASN A 12 -5.30 -16.50 -8.21
N MET A 13 -4.63 -16.32 -7.07
CA MET A 13 -3.25 -15.86 -7.02
C MET A 13 -2.28 -16.85 -7.67
N ALA A 14 -2.57 -18.16 -7.59
CA ALA A 14 -1.76 -19.19 -8.25
C ALA A 14 -1.98 -19.25 -9.77
N SER A 15 -3.18 -18.92 -10.25
CA SER A 15 -3.56 -19.05 -11.67
C SER A 15 -3.51 -17.75 -12.48
N ASP A 16 -3.64 -16.60 -11.83
CA ASP A 16 -3.74 -15.29 -12.47
C ASP A 16 -2.71 -14.31 -11.85
N PRO A 17 -1.59 -14.05 -12.54
CA PRO A 17 -0.57 -13.12 -12.09
C PRO A 17 -1.06 -11.68 -11.90
N GLN A 18 -2.07 -11.25 -12.67
CA GLN A 18 -2.64 -9.90 -12.55
C GLN A 18 -3.51 -9.80 -11.30
N TYR A 19 -4.29 -10.85 -11.01
CA TYR A 19 -5.02 -10.97 -9.76
C TYR A 19 -4.08 -10.97 -8.55
N ALA A 20 -2.99 -11.74 -8.62
CA ALA A 20 -1.97 -11.77 -7.57
C ALA A 20 -1.34 -10.39 -7.33
N ALA A 21 -0.98 -9.69 -8.40
CA ALA A 21 -0.47 -8.33 -8.33
C ALA A 21 -1.47 -7.37 -7.66
N ALA A 22 -2.71 -7.36 -8.13
CA ALA A 22 -3.75 -6.50 -7.58
C ALA A 22 -4.02 -6.78 -6.10
N ARG A 23 -3.99 -8.05 -5.69
CA ARG A 23 -4.19 -8.45 -4.29
C ARG A 23 -3.05 -8.00 -3.40
N HIS A 24 -1.80 -8.20 -3.81
CA HIS A 24 -0.64 -7.72 -3.06
C HIS A 24 -0.61 -6.20 -2.94
N LEU A 25 -1.00 -5.48 -3.99
CA LEU A 25 -1.12 -4.03 -3.95
C LEU A 25 -2.22 -3.59 -2.98
N PHE A 26 -3.36 -4.27 -2.97
CA PHE A 26 -4.43 -3.98 -2.03
C PHE A 26 -3.99 -4.14 -0.57
N GLU A 27 -3.28 -5.23 -0.24
CA GLU A 27 -2.72 -5.47 1.09
C GLU A 27 -1.73 -4.38 1.52
N LEU A 28 -0.98 -3.82 0.58
CA LEU A 28 -0.09 -2.68 0.84
C LEU A 28 -0.86 -1.40 1.17
N GLY A 29 -1.98 -1.13 0.50
CA GLY A 29 -2.86 0.00 0.82
C GLY A 29 -3.46 -0.10 2.21
N GLU A 30 -3.94 -1.29 2.58
CA GLU A 30 -4.45 -1.57 3.93
C GLU A 30 -3.36 -1.35 5.00
N ALA A 31 -2.16 -1.89 4.77
CA ALA A 31 -1.03 -1.70 5.67
C ALA A 31 -0.65 -0.21 5.82
N LEU A 32 -0.75 0.56 4.73
CA LEU A 32 -0.49 2.00 4.74
C LEU A 32 -1.51 2.75 5.60
N ALA A 33 -2.79 2.40 5.50
CA ALA A 33 -3.84 2.97 6.33
C ALA A 33 -3.57 2.72 7.83
N LEU A 34 -3.19 1.49 8.19
CA LEU A 34 -2.83 1.14 9.57
C LEU A 34 -1.62 1.95 10.07
N LEU A 35 -0.56 2.07 9.25
CA LEU A 35 0.62 2.87 9.61
C LEU A 35 0.28 4.36 9.78
N ARG A 36 -0.62 4.89 8.95
CA ARG A 36 -1.11 6.27 9.08
C ARG A 36 -1.86 6.45 10.40
N GLU A 37 -2.72 5.52 10.76
CA GLU A 37 -3.50 5.54 12.00
C GLU A 37 -2.60 5.43 13.24
N ASP A 38 -1.60 4.53 13.20
CA ASP A 38 -0.58 4.40 14.25
C ASP A 38 0.24 5.69 14.42
N ALA A 39 0.53 6.39 13.31
CA ALA A 39 1.16 7.69 13.31
C ALA A 39 0.23 8.83 13.76
N ARG A 40 -1.04 8.52 14.09
CA ARG A 40 -2.11 9.46 14.47
C ARG A 40 -2.32 10.57 13.43
N LEU A 41 -2.20 10.22 12.15
CA LEU A 41 -2.42 11.14 11.05
C LEU A 41 -3.79 10.93 10.42
N THR A 42 -4.49 12.02 10.13
CA THR A 42 -5.60 12.00 9.19
C THR A 42 -5.08 11.88 7.75
N ARG A 43 -5.93 11.43 6.83
CA ARG A 43 -5.60 11.42 5.38
C ARG A 43 -5.19 12.80 4.87
N GLY A 44 -5.81 13.87 5.38
CA GLY A 44 -5.47 15.23 5.03
C GLY A 44 -4.08 15.66 5.53
N GLU A 45 -3.68 15.23 6.71
CA GLU A 45 -2.36 15.54 7.26
C GLU A 45 -1.24 14.76 6.59
N LEU A 46 -1.49 13.51 6.19
CA LEU A 46 -0.56 12.75 5.35
C LEU A 46 -0.45 13.39 3.96
N GLY A 47 -1.60 13.74 3.36
CA GLY A 47 -1.66 14.43 2.07
C GLY A 47 -0.89 15.76 2.07
N LYS A 48 -1.03 16.59 3.12
CA LYS A 48 -0.26 17.83 3.28
C LYS A 48 1.25 17.60 3.26
N ARG A 49 1.74 16.56 3.95
CA ARG A 49 3.18 16.22 3.98
C ARG A 49 3.70 15.77 2.61
N LEU A 50 2.85 15.09 1.84
CA LEU A 50 3.15 14.58 0.51
C LEU A 50 2.77 15.57 -0.62
N ARG A 51 2.23 16.75 -0.27
CA ARG A 51 1.73 17.77 -1.21
C ARG A 51 0.64 17.27 -2.15
N VAL A 52 -0.24 16.40 -1.67
CA VAL A 52 -1.41 15.87 -2.39
C VAL A 52 -2.70 16.07 -1.58
N LYS A 53 -3.86 15.82 -2.20
CA LYS A 53 -5.15 15.94 -1.52
C LYS A 53 -5.44 14.70 -0.67
N ALA A 54 -6.28 14.86 0.34
CA ALA A 54 -6.75 13.74 1.17
C ALA A 54 -7.41 12.61 0.34
N ARG A 55 -8.06 12.98 -0.78
CA ARG A 55 -8.65 12.04 -1.73
C ARG A 55 -7.60 11.15 -2.40
N ASP A 56 -6.43 11.70 -2.71
CA ASP A 56 -5.34 10.93 -3.33
C ASP A 56 -4.80 9.90 -2.34
N ILE A 57 -4.79 10.22 -1.04
CA ILE A 57 -4.46 9.27 0.03
C ILE A 57 -5.54 8.21 0.20
N ALA A 58 -6.82 8.57 0.13
CA ALA A 58 -7.90 7.58 0.17
C ALA A 58 -7.79 6.58 -0.99
N LEU A 59 -7.43 7.07 -2.18
CA LEU A 59 -7.22 6.23 -3.36
C LEU A 59 -6.02 5.29 -3.19
N VAL A 60 -4.94 5.73 -2.53
CA VAL A 60 -3.80 4.88 -2.17
C VAL A 60 -4.17 3.81 -1.13
N GLU A 61 -5.06 4.11 -0.19
CA GLU A 61 -5.43 3.17 0.88
C GLU A 61 -6.51 2.16 0.46
N GLU A 62 -7.51 2.61 -0.30
CA GLU A 62 -8.73 1.86 -0.58
C GLU A 62 -8.76 1.31 -2.02
N GLU A 63 -8.08 1.99 -2.95
CA GLU A 63 -8.10 1.69 -4.39
C GLU A 63 -6.67 1.57 -4.93
N THR A 64 -5.76 0.97 -4.15
CA THR A 64 -4.31 0.93 -4.42
C THR A 64 -3.93 0.59 -5.86
N PRO A 65 -4.56 -0.39 -6.56
CA PRO A 65 -4.25 -0.67 -7.96
C PRO A 65 -4.46 0.53 -8.91
N LEU A 66 -5.36 1.45 -8.56
CA LEU A 66 -5.64 2.68 -9.31
C LEU A 66 -4.74 3.84 -8.88
N ALA A 67 -3.93 3.66 -7.82
CA ALA A 67 -3.08 4.70 -7.29
C ALA A 67 -1.84 4.96 -8.13
N PRO A 68 -1.38 6.22 -8.20
CA PRO A 68 -0.08 6.53 -8.76
C PRO A 68 1.02 5.82 -7.97
N ALA A 69 1.83 4.99 -8.64
CA ALA A 69 2.85 4.18 -7.97
C ALA A 69 3.85 5.01 -7.14
N GLY A 70 4.22 6.18 -7.65
CA GLY A 70 5.12 7.09 -6.94
C GLY A 70 4.51 7.64 -5.66
N LEU A 71 3.18 7.80 -5.60
CA LEU A 71 2.51 8.27 -4.39
C LEU A 71 2.45 7.16 -3.32
N LEU A 72 2.17 5.92 -3.71
CA LEU A 72 2.21 4.76 -2.81
C LEU A 72 3.61 4.58 -2.20
N GLU A 73 4.67 4.65 -3.02
CA GLU A 73 6.05 4.54 -2.55
C GLU A 73 6.43 5.70 -1.61
N ALA A 74 6.05 6.93 -1.95
CA ALA A 74 6.33 8.11 -1.13
C ALA A 74 5.59 8.08 0.22
N ALA A 75 4.32 7.69 0.22
CA ALA A 75 3.51 7.58 1.41
C ALA A 75 4.02 6.50 2.37
N LEU A 76 4.34 5.31 1.85
CA LEU A 76 4.94 4.23 2.63
C LEU A 76 6.29 4.66 3.23
N SER A 77 7.16 5.26 2.42
CA SER A 77 8.49 5.72 2.86
C SER A 77 8.38 6.75 3.99
N LEU A 78 7.49 7.73 3.85
CA LEU A 78 7.27 8.77 4.86
C LEU A 78 6.74 8.17 6.17
N LEU A 79 5.71 7.31 6.10
CA LEU A 79 5.12 6.70 7.28
C LEU A 79 6.14 5.82 8.02
N VAL A 80 6.92 5.03 7.30
CA VAL A 80 8.01 4.24 7.91
C VAL A 80 9.04 5.13 8.58
N GLN A 81 9.47 6.22 7.96
CA GLN A 81 10.42 7.15 8.56
C GLN A 81 9.86 7.74 9.86
N MET A 82 8.57 8.07 9.89
CA MET A 82 7.89 8.52 11.11
C MET A 82 7.79 7.41 12.16
N SER A 83 7.62 6.17 11.72
CA SER A 83 7.61 4.98 12.58
C SER A 83 9.00 4.53 13.02
N SER A 84 10.10 5.02 12.44
CA SER A 84 11.47 4.62 12.85
C SER A 84 11.85 5.11 14.25
N MET A 85 10.98 5.89 14.92
CA MET A 85 11.04 6.15 16.37
C MET A 85 10.44 5.00 17.21
N LYS A 86 9.77 4.03 16.59
CA LYS A 86 9.20 2.81 17.19
C LYS A 86 9.34 1.59 16.24
N THR A 87 10.42 0.84 16.42
CA THR A 87 10.47 -0.62 16.20
C THR A 87 10.00 -1.20 14.85
N ILE A 88 10.01 -0.49 13.72
CA ILE A 88 9.78 -1.11 12.40
C ILE A 88 11.10 -1.68 11.85
N ARG A 89 11.10 -2.98 11.50
CA ARG A 89 12.27 -3.66 10.92
C ARG A 89 12.53 -3.15 9.49
N PRO A 90 13.73 -2.62 9.18
CA PRO A 90 14.06 -2.07 7.85
C PRO A 90 13.89 -3.05 6.67
N ALA A 91 13.97 -4.36 6.92
CA ALA A 91 13.84 -5.39 5.90
C ALA A 91 12.42 -5.49 5.31
N ALA A 92 11.38 -5.44 6.16
CA ALA A 92 9.98 -5.54 5.72
C ALA A 92 9.58 -4.37 4.82
N VAL A 93 10.10 -3.18 5.12
CA VAL A 93 9.86 -1.97 4.30
C VAL A 93 10.53 -2.09 2.94
N SER A 94 11.76 -2.61 2.92
CA SER A 94 12.51 -2.83 1.68
C SER A 94 11.81 -3.85 0.78
N GLU A 95 11.20 -4.88 1.37
CA GLU A 95 10.37 -5.86 0.65
C GLU A 95 9.10 -5.20 0.10
N SER A 96 8.38 -4.40 0.89
CA SER A 96 7.20 -3.67 0.41
C SER A 96 7.52 -2.71 -0.74
N ILE A 97 8.62 -1.94 -0.65
CA ILE A 97 9.07 -1.06 -1.75
C ILE A 97 9.45 -1.90 -2.98
N ARG A 98 10.11 -3.05 -2.79
CA ARG A 98 10.44 -3.96 -3.90
C ARG A 98 9.16 -4.49 -4.57
N THR A 99 8.15 -4.87 -3.79
CA THR A 99 6.84 -5.32 -4.28
C THR A 99 6.14 -4.22 -5.08
N ILE A 100 6.13 -2.98 -4.58
CA ILE A 100 5.56 -1.82 -5.32
C ILE A 100 6.28 -1.64 -6.66
N ARG A 101 7.62 -1.67 -6.66
CA ARG A 101 8.41 -1.50 -7.89
C ARG A 101 8.19 -2.65 -8.87
N HIS A 102 8.03 -3.87 -8.37
CA HIS A 102 7.74 -5.05 -9.18
C HIS A 102 6.37 -4.93 -9.88
N PHE A 103 5.35 -4.45 -9.16
CA PHE A 103 3.99 -4.27 -9.67
C PHE A 103 3.70 -2.87 -10.22
N ARG A 104 4.73 -2.05 -10.42
CA ARG A 104 4.58 -0.71 -10.99
C ARG A 104 3.81 -0.69 -12.33
N PRO A 105 3.99 -1.66 -13.26
CA PRO A 105 3.23 -1.65 -14.52
C PRO A 105 1.72 -1.83 -14.35
N THR A 106 1.27 -2.40 -13.23
CA THR A 106 -0.15 -2.58 -12.92
C THR A 106 -0.77 -1.39 -12.18
N LEU A 107 0.06 -0.45 -11.72
CA LEU A 107 -0.36 0.80 -11.10
C LEU A 107 -0.53 1.89 -12.16
N VAL A 108 -1.41 2.85 -11.90
CA VAL A 108 -1.62 3.98 -12.83
C VAL A 108 -0.32 4.78 -12.95
N PRO A 109 0.15 5.09 -14.17
CA PRO A 109 1.30 5.96 -14.37
C PRO A 109 1.05 7.35 -13.75
N VAL A 110 2.03 7.87 -13.02
CA VAL A 110 2.02 9.23 -12.44
C VAL A 110 2.19 10.28 -13.54
#